data_AF-A0A1Y5IAG7-F1
#
_entry.id   AF-A0A1Y5IAG7-F1
#
_cell.length_a   1.000
_cell.length_b   1.000
_cell.length_c   1.000
_cell.angle_alpha   90.00
_cell.angle_beta   90.00
_cell.angle_gamma   90.00
#
_symmetry.space_group_name_H-M   'P 1'
#
loop_
_entity.id
_entity.type
_entity.pdbx_description
1 polymer ?
#
loop_
_entity_poly.entity_id
_entity_poly.type
_entity_poly.pdbx_seq_one_letter_code
_entity_poly.pdbx_strand_id
1 'polypeptide(L)' 'DPRVVLGVGPNASKEELKRAYRREALRWHPDRAAESEKATHEARFKKISAAYARLS' A
#
# COMPACT_ATOMS: atom_id res chain seq x y z
N ASP A 1 6.90 8.08 -7.36
CA ASP A 1 5.87 7.54 -8.26
C ASP A 1 4.92 6.65 -7.44
N PRO A 2 3.59 6.84 -7.50
CA PRO A 2 2.61 6.04 -6.75
C PRO A 2 2.63 4.54 -7.11
N ARG A 3 3.02 4.17 -8.33
CA ARG A 3 3.14 2.75 -8.73
C ARG A 3 4.27 2.03 -8.01
N VAL A 4 5.38 2.75 -7.75
CA VAL A 4 6.51 2.21 -6.97
C VAL A 4 6.10 1.92 -5.53
N VAL A 5 5.20 2.72 -4.95
CA VAL A 5 4.66 2.48 -3.59
C VAL A 5 3.84 1.18 -3.53
N LEU A 6 3.12 0.85 -4.59
CA LEU A 6 2.37 -0.40 -4.73
C LEU A 6 3.24 -1.56 -5.23
N GLY A 7 4.47 -1.30 -5.67
CA GLY A 7 5.36 -2.29 -6.27
C GLY A 7 4.84 -2.84 -7.59
N VAL A 8 4.23 -1.99 -8.42
CA VAL A 8 3.67 -2.36 -9.73
C VAL A 8 4.35 -1.63 -10.88
N GLY A 9 4.37 -2.27 -12.05
CA GLY A 9 4.97 -1.69 -13.26
C GLY A 9 4.16 -0.52 -13.83
N PRO A 10 4.76 0.25 -14.77
CA PRO A 10 4.10 1.42 -15.39
C PRO A 10 2.79 1.07 -16.11
N ASN A 11 2.70 -0.15 -16.66
CA ASN A 11 1.56 -0.66 -17.42
C ASN A 11 0.62 -1.56 -16.58
N ALA A 12 0.69 -1.49 -15.25
CA ALA A 12 -0.14 -2.31 -14.39
C ALA A 12 -1.63 -2.05 -14.63
N SER A 13 -2.38 -3.13 -14.84
CA SER A 13 -3.83 -3.10 -14.97
C SER A 13 -4.51 -2.68 -13.66
N LYS A 14 -5.79 -2.26 -13.74
CA LYS A 14 -6.60 -1.94 -12.56
C LYS A 14 -6.69 -3.12 -11.58
N GLU A 15 -6.75 -4.35 -12.10
CA GLU A 15 -6.75 -5.56 -11.27
C GLU A 15 -5.44 -5.77 -10.53
N GLU A 16 -4.30 -5.56 -11.21
CA GLU A 16 -2.98 -5.60 -10.58
C GLU A 16 -2.80 -4.52 -9.53
N LEU A 17 -3.25 -3.29 -9.79
CA LEU A 17 -3.26 -2.20 -8.82
C LEU A 17 -4.07 -2.58 -7.57
N LYS A 18 -5.28 -3.12 -7.76
CA LYS A 18 -6.14 -3.55 -6.64
C LYS A 18 -5.53 -4.71 -5.86
N ARG A 19 -4.90 -5.68 -6.54
CA ARG A 19 -4.23 -6.82 -5.91
C ARG A 19 -2.99 -6.37 -5.12
N ALA A 20 -2.18 -5.49 -5.70
CA ALA A 20 -1.00 -4.93 -5.07
C ALA A 20 -1.35 -4.09 -3.83
N TYR A 21 -2.38 -3.23 -3.95
CA TYR A 21 -2.92 -2.48 -2.82
C TYR A 21 -3.34 -3.41 -1.69
N ARG A 22 -4.17 -4.44 -1.96
CA ARG A 22 -4.60 -5.39 -0.91
C ARG A 22 -3.43 -6.07 -0.22
N ARG A 23 -2.42 -6.51 -0.98
CA ARG A 23 -1.22 -7.17 -0.44
C ARG A 23 -0.45 -6.22 0.49
N GLU A 24 -0.16 -5.01 0.05
CA GLU A 24 0.61 -4.04 0.86
C GLU A 24 -0.20 -3.52 2.05
N ALA A 25 -1.49 -3.27 1.87
CA ALA A 25 -2.39 -2.84 2.93
C ALA A 25 -2.49 -3.88 4.05
N LEU A 26 -2.57 -5.17 3.71
CA LEU A 26 -2.53 -6.25 4.69
C LEU A 26 -1.17 -6.38 5.37
N ARG A 27 -0.07 -6.18 4.64
CA ARG A 27 1.29 -6.26 5.21
C ARG A 27 1.56 -5.15 6.23
N TRP A 28 1.12 -3.93 5.93
CA TRP A 28 1.38 -2.75 6.73
C TRP A 28 0.20 -2.32 7.59
N HIS A 29 -0.82 -3.17 7.75
CA HIS A 29 -1.96 -2.85 8.59
C HIS A 29 -1.50 -2.61 10.04
N PRO A 30 -1.94 -1.54 10.71
CA PRO A 30 -1.54 -1.25 12.10
C PRO A 30 -1.93 -2.35 13.08
N ASP A 31 -3.05 -3.05 12.84
CA ASP A 31 -3.49 -4.20 13.66
C ASP A 31 -2.50 -5.39 13.65
N ARG A 32 -1.61 -5.46 12.67
CA ARG A 32 -0.59 -6.51 12.56
C ARG A 32 0.79 -6.05 13.03
N ALA A 33 0.90 -4.80 13.48
CA ALA A 33 2.15 -4.21 13.95
C ALA A 33 2.35 -4.49 15.44
N ALA A 34 3.60 -4.70 15.86
CA ALA A 34 3.96 -4.53 17.26
C ALA A 34 3.75 -3.06 17.69
N GLU A 35 3.53 -2.79 18.98
CA GLU A 35 3.28 -1.44 19.49
C GLU A 35 4.38 -0.44 19.09
N SER A 36 5.65 -0.89 19.11
CA SER A 36 6.82 -0.09 18.70
C SER A 36 6.86 0.22 17.20
N GLU A 37 6.18 -0.56 16.37
CA GLU A 37 6.19 -0.43 14.90
C GLU A 37 4.89 0.16 14.35
N LYS A 38 3.90 0.39 15.22
CA LYS A 38 2.54 0.85 14.87
C LYS A 38 2.56 2.14 14.07
N ALA A 39 3.38 3.11 14.48
CA ALA A 39 3.56 4.38 13.75
C ALA A 39 4.14 4.18 12.35
N THR A 40 5.11 3.26 12.19
CA THR A 40 5.71 2.91 10.89
C THR A 40 4.68 2.25 9.97
N HIS A 41 3.92 1.30 10.51
CA HIS A 41 2.84 0.62 9.79
C HIS A 41 1.77 1.62 9.35
N GLU A 42 1.30 2.49 10.24
CA GLU A 42 0.31 3.51 9.91
C GLU A 42 0.80 4.48 8.82
N ALA A 43 2.05 4.96 8.92
CA ALA A 43 2.64 5.84 7.92
C ALA A 43 2.78 5.15 6.56
N ARG A 44 3.16 3.86 6.53
CA ARG A 44 3.24 3.06 5.30
C ARG A 44 1.84 2.82 4.72
N PHE A 45 0.89 2.43 5.54
CA PHE A 45 -0.50 2.19 5.15
C PHE A 45 -1.12 3.44 4.51
N LYS A 46 -0.96 4.62 5.14
CA LYS A 46 -1.42 5.91 4.57
C LYS A 46 -0.80 6.17 3.18
N LYS A 47 0.50 5.92 3.00
CA LYS A 47 1.18 6.08 1.70
C LYS A 47 0.62 5.12 0.64
N ILE A 48 0.38 3.86 1.01
CA ILE A 48 -0.19 2.83 0.13
C ILE A 48 -1.61 3.22 -0.31
N SER A 49 -2.45 3.68 0.62
CA SER A 49 -3.81 4.13 0.34
C SER A 49 -3.84 5.38 -0.53
N ALA A 50 -2.98 6.37 -0.28
CA ALA A 50 -2.86 7.56 -1.12
C ALA A 50 -2.38 7.22 -2.54
N ALA A 51 -1.43 6.28 -2.67
CA ALA A 51 -0.93 5.84 -3.96
C ALA A 51 -2.02 5.13 -4.79
N TYR A 52 -2.79 4.24 -4.16
CA TYR A 52 -3.91 3.57 -4.82
C TYR A 52 -5.02 4.56 -5.21
N ALA A 53 -5.40 5.48 -4.31
CA ALA A 53 -6.43 6.47 -4.60
C ALA A 53 -6.09 7.37 -5.80
N ARG A 54 -4.80 7.66 -6.02
CA ARG A 54 -4.33 8.46 -7.17
C ARG A 54 -4.29 7.68 -8.49
N LEU A 55 -4.30 6.34 -8.44
CA LEU A 55 -4.17 5.46 -9.61
C LEU A 55 -5.46 4.71 -9.96
N SER A 56 -6.48 4.75 -9.09
CA SER A 56 -7.75 4.01 -9.23
C SER A 56 -8.78 4.75 -10.08
#